data_AF-C4YRD5-F1
#
_entry.id   AF-C4YRD5-F1
#
_cell.length_a   1.000
_cell.length_b   1.000
_cell.length_c   1.000
_cell.angle_alpha   90.00
_cell.angle_beta   90.00
_cell.angle_gamma   90.00
#
_symmetry.space_group_name_H-M   'P 1'
#
loop_
_entity.id
_entity.type
_entity.pdbx_description
1 polymer ?
#
loop_
_entity_poly.entity_id
_entity_poly.type
_entity_poly.pdbx_seq_one_letter_code
_entity_poly.pdbx_strand_id
1 'polypeptide(L)'
;MSIKIDHILKSSKELYPRIIEELSSQFTKKYDKNTKTFTQLNTWKEDELTNTLLKRYQETETTWITKDELINLLDWKLAKGKFRPMLPKLIKSNDSIDVEEITKQGYQYLLDYFKLHTSNDKQKQQPKLLDKFWGEANDQDKIEYSEVIKKSFEKFTLLKGVGPAMASLLANLLIKINPYLTPPFFSDESFSFYYMESFRPGEKIKYNMKEYIEELLPVYLEIISQYPDVTMNTLERGGWALKTYQIQRNEKLANIEIEYITTTTTTTDNDDNEEEDINRLKLDHKPDLKLVASAPRRKKQKK
;
A
#
# COMPACT_ATOMS: atom_id res chain seq x y z
N MET A 1 -17.10 2.80 17.80
CA MET A 1 -15.88 3.49 18.28
C MET A 1 -15.49 4.52 17.21
N SER A 2 -15.26 5.80 17.56
CA SER A 2 -15.01 6.86 16.56
C SER A 2 -13.67 6.66 15.87
N ILE A 3 -13.68 6.11 14.66
CA ILE A 3 -12.57 6.09 13.72
C ILE A 3 -12.14 7.55 13.49
N LYS A 4 -10.93 7.96 13.92
CA LYS A 4 -10.40 9.28 13.57
C LYS A 4 -9.68 9.20 12.21
N ILE A 5 -10.44 8.84 11.16
CA ILE A 5 -9.94 8.79 9.78
C ILE A 5 -9.20 10.07 9.41
N ASP A 6 -9.70 11.22 9.91
CA ASP A 6 -9.10 12.54 9.73
C ASP A 6 -7.64 12.61 10.16
N HIS A 7 -7.25 11.94 11.25
CA HIS A 7 -5.86 11.91 11.70
C HIS A 7 -4.97 11.15 10.71
N ILE A 8 -5.47 10.06 10.12
CA ILE A 8 -4.75 9.27 9.11
C ILE A 8 -4.61 10.10 7.83
N LEU A 9 -5.69 10.73 7.38
CA LEU A 9 -5.68 11.59 6.19
C LEU A 9 -4.74 12.78 6.37
N LYS A 10 -4.80 13.44 7.53
CA LYS A 10 -3.91 14.55 7.89
C LYS A 10 -2.45 14.08 7.95
N SER A 11 -2.16 12.96 8.59
CA SER A 11 -0.80 12.39 8.62
C SER A 11 -0.29 11.99 7.24
N SER A 12 -1.15 11.48 6.37
CA SER A 12 -0.81 11.18 4.97
C SER A 12 -0.40 12.44 4.20
N LYS A 13 -1.10 13.55 4.43
CA LYS A 13 -0.89 14.83 3.74
C LYS A 13 0.29 15.63 4.32
N GLU A 14 0.38 15.73 5.64
CA GLU A 14 1.26 16.67 6.34
C GLU A 14 2.47 15.98 6.98
N LEU A 15 2.26 14.87 7.68
CA LEU A 15 3.33 14.19 8.43
C LEU A 15 4.24 13.36 7.51
N TYR A 16 3.67 12.63 6.56
CA TYR A 16 4.41 11.80 5.61
C TYR A 16 5.54 12.58 4.90
N PRO A 17 5.28 13.73 4.22
CA PRO A 17 6.36 14.46 3.55
C PRO A 17 7.41 15.01 4.52
N ARG A 18 7.00 15.49 5.71
CA ARG A 18 7.93 15.97 6.75
C ARG A 18 8.89 14.88 7.23
N ILE A 19 8.38 13.66 7.45
CA ILE A 19 9.22 12.51 7.83
C ILE A 19 10.20 12.16 6.71
N ILE A 20 9.77 12.15 5.44
CA ILE A 20 10.67 11.86 4.32
C ILE A 20 11.78 12.90 4.22
N GLU A 21 11.46 14.18 4.36
CA GLU A 21 12.43 15.26 4.35
C GLU A 21 13.44 15.15 5.50
N GLU A 22 12.94 14.91 6.71
CA GLU A 22 13.77 14.75 7.90
C GLU A 22 14.71 13.55 7.79
N LEU A 23 14.19 12.37 7.43
CA LEU A 23 15.00 11.18 7.23
C LEU A 23 16.03 11.40 6.12
N SER A 24 15.67 12.09 5.03
CA SER A 24 16.60 12.40 3.95
C SER A 24 17.70 13.37 4.35
N SER A 25 17.49 14.24 5.34
CA SER A 25 18.49 15.23 5.79
C SER A 25 19.59 14.58 6.64
N GLN A 26 19.27 13.48 7.32
CA GLN A 26 20.16 12.81 8.28
C GLN A 26 21.27 11.97 7.66
N PHE A 27 21.23 11.72 6.35
CA PHE A 27 22.30 10.99 5.67
C PHE A 27 22.63 11.62 4.31
N THR A 28 23.90 11.56 3.96
CA THR A 28 24.42 12.08 2.68
C THR A 28 24.36 11.08 1.54
N LYS A 29 23.84 9.86 1.82
CA LYS A 29 23.72 8.79 0.82
C LYS A 29 22.84 9.26 -0.34
N LYS A 30 23.39 9.11 -1.55
CA LYS A 30 22.67 9.34 -2.80
C LYS A 30 22.33 8.00 -3.47
N TYR A 31 21.25 8.01 -4.22
CA TYR A 31 20.69 6.89 -4.96
C TYR A 31 20.71 7.20 -6.45
N ASP A 32 20.30 6.23 -7.27
CA ASP A 32 20.24 6.36 -8.72
C ASP A 32 21.57 6.88 -9.28
N LYS A 33 22.61 6.05 -9.18
CA LYS A 33 23.97 6.37 -9.65
C LYS A 33 24.54 7.65 -8.98
N ASN A 34 24.28 7.83 -7.69
CA ASN A 34 24.69 8.97 -6.85
C ASN A 34 24.09 10.33 -7.26
N THR A 35 22.93 10.35 -7.90
CA THR A 35 22.31 11.59 -8.39
C THR A 35 21.19 12.12 -7.49
N LYS A 36 20.49 11.26 -6.73
CA LYS A 36 19.28 11.63 -5.99
C LYS A 36 19.42 11.47 -4.48
N THR A 37 18.97 12.45 -3.71
CA THR A 37 18.70 12.30 -2.25
C THR A 37 17.48 11.40 -2.03
N PHE A 38 17.19 11.02 -0.78
CA PHE A 38 15.99 10.22 -0.51
C PHE A 38 14.70 10.99 -0.84
N THR A 39 14.62 12.29 -0.52
CA THR A 39 13.49 13.15 -0.93
C THR A 39 13.30 13.18 -2.45
N GLN A 40 14.38 13.32 -3.21
CA GLN A 40 14.33 13.31 -4.68
C GLN A 40 13.92 11.94 -5.23
N LEU A 41 14.43 10.86 -4.63
CA LEU A 41 14.04 9.51 -5.00
C LEU A 41 12.56 9.23 -4.70
N ASN A 42 12.04 9.75 -3.58
CA ASN A 42 10.63 9.67 -3.25
C ASN A 42 9.76 10.47 -4.25
N THR A 43 10.20 11.68 -4.62
CA THR A 43 9.53 12.50 -5.64
C THR A 43 9.49 11.77 -6.99
N TRP A 44 10.62 11.17 -7.38
CA TRP A 44 10.69 10.36 -8.59
C TRP A 44 9.70 9.17 -8.55
N LYS A 45 9.61 8.43 -7.44
CA LYS A 45 8.65 7.31 -7.31
C LYS A 45 7.21 7.79 -7.36
N GLU A 46 6.87 8.84 -6.61
CA GLU A 46 5.49 9.29 -6.41
C GLU A 46 4.95 10.06 -7.62
N ASP A 47 5.80 10.83 -8.30
CA ASP A 47 5.38 11.73 -9.38
C ASP A 47 5.91 11.31 -10.76
N GLU A 48 7.23 11.31 -10.95
CA GLU A 48 7.84 11.11 -12.27
C GLU A 48 7.56 9.72 -12.85
N LEU A 49 7.76 8.67 -12.06
CA LEU A 49 7.56 7.29 -12.48
C LEU A 49 6.07 6.99 -12.71
N THR A 50 5.19 7.41 -11.80
CA THR A 50 3.75 7.21 -11.96
C THR A 50 3.18 7.98 -13.15
N ASN A 51 3.68 9.19 -13.44
CA ASN A 51 3.35 9.93 -14.67
C ASN A 51 3.83 9.19 -15.93
N THR A 52 5.04 8.62 -15.86
CA THR A 52 5.59 7.83 -16.97
C THR A 52 4.73 6.61 -17.25
N LEU A 53 4.30 5.88 -16.21
CA LEU A 53 3.42 4.73 -16.35
C LEU A 53 2.03 5.10 -16.88
N LEU A 54 1.47 6.23 -16.42
CA LEU A 54 0.22 6.77 -16.94
C LEU A 54 0.34 7.11 -18.43
N LYS A 55 1.43 7.78 -18.85
CA LYS A 55 1.67 8.10 -20.26
C LYS A 55 1.77 6.85 -21.12
N ARG A 56 2.57 5.85 -20.69
CA ARG A 56 2.66 4.53 -21.36
C ARG A 56 1.28 3.87 -21.50
N TYR A 57 0.46 3.93 -20.45
CA TYR A 57 -0.91 3.40 -20.47
C TYR A 57 -1.83 4.13 -21.45
N GLN A 58 -1.78 5.47 -21.48
CA GLN A 58 -2.56 6.27 -22.41
C GLN A 58 -2.18 6.01 -23.88
N GLU A 59 -0.91 5.70 -24.15
CA GLU A 59 -0.40 5.45 -25.50
C GLU A 59 -0.62 4.00 -25.98
N THR A 60 -0.59 3.02 -25.07
CA THR A 60 -0.51 1.59 -25.44
C THR A 60 -1.56 0.70 -24.78
N GLU A 61 -2.45 1.27 -23.97
CA GLU A 61 -3.44 0.58 -23.13
C GLU A 61 -2.85 -0.42 -22.11
N THR A 62 -1.54 -0.39 -21.92
CA THR A 62 -0.77 -1.24 -21.01
C THR A 62 0.43 -0.46 -20.48
N THR A 63 1.13 -0.98 -19.47
CA THR A 63 2.30 -0.30 -18.91
C THR A 63 3.29 -1.32 -18.36
N TRP A 64 4.52 -0.88 -18.08
CA TRP A 64 5.60 -1.72 -17.58
C TRP A 64 6.62 -0.84 -16.87
N ILE A 65 7.57 -1.48 -16.19
CA ILE A 65 8.76 -0.78 -15.69
C ILE A 65 10.03 -1.36 -16.31
N THR A 66 11.06 -0.53 -16.42
CA THR A 66 12.39 -0.96 -16.87
C THR A 66 13.22 -1.55 -15.72
N LYS A 67 14.32 -2.20 -16.05
CA LYS A 67 15.27 -2.74 -15.05
C LYS A 67 15.87 -1.64 -14.16
N ASP A 68 16.22 -0.49 -14.73
CA ASP A 68 16.75 0.65 -13.96
C ASP A 68 15.68 1.23 -13.02
N GLU A 69 14.42 1.33 -13.48
CA GLU A 69 13.28 1.71 -12.63
C GLU A 69 13.07 0.71 -11.47
N LEU A 70 13.17 -0.60 -11.72
CA LEU A 70 13.07 -1.63 -10.69
C LEU A 70 14.19 -1.51 -9.63
N ILE A 71 15.42 -1.22 -10.05
CA ILE A 71 16.55 -1.01 -9.14
C ILE A 71 16.31 0.23 -8.25
N ASN A 72 15.87 1.33 -8.85
CA ASN A 72 15.57 2.57 -8.12
C ASN A 72 14.39 2.40 -7.14
N LEU A 73 13.39 1.57 -7.47
CA LEU A 73 12.31 1.21 -6.55
C LEU A 73 12.80 0.41 -5.35
N LEU A 74 13.75 -0.52 -5.55
CA LEU A 74 14.38 -1.22 -4.44
C LEU A 74 15.14 -0.24 -3.55
N ASP A 75 15.93 0.65 -4.14
CA ASP A 75 16.68 1.67 -3.42
C ASP A 75 15.76 2.56 -2.58
N TRP A 76 14.63 2.98 -3.15
CA TRP A 76 13.59 3.74 -2.45
C TRP A 76 13.03 2.96 -1.26
N LYS A 77 12.70 1.69 -1.48
CA LYS A 77 12.17 0.82 -0.41
C LYS A 77 13.17 0.61 0.72
N LEU A 78 14.44 0.40 0.41
CA LEU A 78 15.50 0.20 1.40
C LEU A 78 15.86 1.50 2.13
N ALA A 79 15.65 2.66 1.51
CA ALA A 79 15.77 3.97 2.16
C ALA A 79 14.62 4.22 3.14
N LYS A 80 13.41 3.82 2.76
CA LYS A 80 12.18 4.01 3.55
C LYS A 80 12.06 3.04 4.73
N GLY A 81 12.60 1.83 4.62
CA GLY A 81 12.39 0.76 5.58
C GLY A 81 13.65 -0.03 5.95
N LYS A 82 13.46 -1.32 6.19
CA LYS A 82 14.53 -2.19 6.71
C LYS A 82 15.56 -2.57 5.65
N PHE A 83 16.85 -2.44 5.98
CA PHE A 83 17.95 -2.85 5.09
C PHE A 83 17.94 -4.37 4.83
N ARG A 84 18.13 -4.77 3.56
CA ARG A 84 18.15 -6.17 3.11
C ARG A 84 19.31 -6.40 2.13
N PRO A 85 20.49 -6.87 2.58
CA PRO A 85 21.72 -6.86 1.77
C PRO A 85 21.67 -7.77 0.53
N MET A 86 20.83 -8.81 0.52
CA MET A 86 20.75 -9.77 -0.59
C MET A 86 19.82 -9.31 -1.73
N LEU A 87 18.85 -8.43 -1.45
CA LEU A 87 17.87 -8.00 -2.45
C LEU A 87 18.51 -7.27 -3.66
N PRO A 88 19.48 -6.36 -3.49
CA PRO A 88 20.11 -5.69 -4.62
C PRO A 88 20.76 -6.65 -5.61
N LYS A 89 21.43 -7.70 -5.12
CA LYS A 89 22.06 -8.71 -5.98
C LYS A 89 21.02 -9.46 -6.81
N LEU A 90 19.91 -9.87 -6.19
CA LEU A 90 18.84 -10.61 -6.85
C LEU A 90 18.15 -9.75 -7.92
N ILE A 91 17.77 -8.51 -7.59
CA ILE A 91 17.09 -7.62 -8.52
C ILE A 91 17.98 -7.28 -9.72
N LYS A 92 19.27 -6.98 -9.50
CA LYS A 92 20.23 -6.71 -10.59
C LYS A 92 20.47 -7.92 -11.51
N SER A 93 20.20 -9.14 -11.03
CA SER A 93 20.40 -10.37 -11.79
C SER A 93 19.26 -10.75 -12.74
N ASN A 94 18.12 -10.03 -12.71
CA ASN A 94 17.06 -10.22 -13.69
C ASN A 94 17.47 -9.68 -15.07
N ASP A 95 17.00 -10.30 -16.15
CA ASP A 95 17.14 -9.78 -17.50
C ASP A 95 16.24 -8.56 -17.73
N SER A 96 16.67 -7.60 -18.56
CA SER A 96 15.86 -6.41 -18.82
C SER A 96 14.56 -6.72 -19.57
N ILE A 97 14.60 -7.66 -20.51
CA ILE A 97 13.42 -8.11 -21.27
C ILE A 97 12.44 -8.80 -20.32
N ASP A 98 12.95 -9.69 -19.46
CA ASP A 98 12.12 -10.36 -18.45
C ASP A 98 11.44 -9.36 -17.51
N VAL A 99 12.14 -8.31 -17.07
CA VAL A 99 11.56 -7.27 -16.20
C VAL A 99 10.39 -6.58 -16.89
N GLU A 100 10.56 -6.13 -18.14
CA GLU A 100 9.49 -5.46 -18.87
C GLU A 100 8.32 -6.40 -19.14
N GLU A 101 8.58 -7.62 -19.63
CA GLU A 101 7.55 -8.60 -19.96
C GLU A 101 6.75 -9.04 -18.74
N ILE A 102 7.43 -9.40 -17.65
CA ILE A 102 6.77 -9.88 -16.43
C ILE A 102 5.97 -8.75 -15.79
N THR A 103 6.52 -7.54 -15.72
CA THR A 103 5.80 -6.41 -15.11
C THR A 103 4.61 -5.98 -15.96
N LYS A 104 4.74 -6.00 -17.29
CA LYS A 104 3.62 -5.78 -18.22
C LYS A 104 2.47 -6.75 -17.97
N GLN A 105 2.77 -8.04 -17.90
CA GLN A 105 1.76 -9.07 -17.61
C GLN A 105 1.13 -8.91 -16.22
N GLY A 106 1.93 -8.57 -15.21
CA GLY A 106 1.42 -8.33 -13.85
C GLY A 106 0.50 -7.11 -13.78
N TYR A 107 0.84 -6.03 -14.47
CA TYR A 107 -0.02 -4.85 -14.58
C TYR A 107 -1.28 -5.13 -15.38
N GLN A 108 -1.23 -5.96 -16.42
CA GLN A 108 -2.40 -6.25 -17.24
C GLN A 108 -3.58 -6.79 -16.42
N TYR A 109 -3.33 -7.68 -15.45
CA TYR A 109 -4.38 -8.17 -14.54
C TYR A 109 -5.12 -7.02 -13.82
N LEU A 110 -4.38 -6.02 -13.32
CA LEU A 110 -4.96 -4.87 -12.62
C LEU A 110 -5.65 -3.93 -13.59
N LEU A 111 -5.03 -3.64 -14.74
CA LEU A 111 -5.57 -2.75 -15.75
C LEU A 111 -6.87 -3.28 -16.37
N ASP A 112 -6.97 -4.60 -16.58
CA ASP A 112 -8.20 -5.24 -17.07
C ASP A 112 -9.33 -5.09 -16.06
N TYR A 113 -9.03 -5.29 -14.77
CA TYR A 113 -9.98 -5.03 -13.70
C TYR A 113 -10.38 -3.55 -13.64
N PHE A 114 -9.42 -2.62 -13.77
CA PHE A 114 -9.73 -1.19 -13.80
C PHE A 114 -10.65 -0.84 -14.96
N LYS A 115 -10.38 -1.34 -16.18
CA LYS A 115 -11.24 -1.13 -17.35
C LYS A 115 -12.65 -1.68 -17.14
N LEU A 116 -12.79 -2.88 -16.57
CA LEU A 116 -14.09 -3.51 -16.28
C LEU A 116 -14.93 -2.67 -15.31
N HIS A 117 -14.30 -2.06 -14.31
CA HIS A 117 -14.99 -1.30 -13.27
C HIS A 117 -15.09 0.21 -13.55
N THR A 118 -14.39 0.74 -14.55
CA THR A 118 -14.49 2.14 -15.01
C THR A 118 -15.36 2.33 -16.25
N SER A 119 -15.58 1.27 -17.05
CA SER A 119 -16.42 1.36 -18.24
C SER A 119 -17.89 1.63 -17.87
N ASN A 120 -18.53 2.57 -18.57
CA ASN A 120 -19.95 2.88 -18.39
C ASN A 120 -20.79 1.61 -18.52
N ASP A 121 -21.61 1.34 -17.51
CA ASP A 121 -22.51 0.20 -17.50
C ASP A 121 -23.55 0.40 -18.62
N LYS A 122 -23.48 -0.39 -19.69
CA LYS A 122 -24.41 -0.26 -20.82
C LYS A 122 -25.88 -0.43 -20.39
N GLN A 123 -26.13 -1.00 -19.20
CA GLN A 123 -27.48 -1.23 -18.67
C GLN A 123 -28.00 -0.10 -17.78
N LYS A 124 -27.13 0.75 -17.23
CA LYS A 124 -27.50 1.86 -16.34
C LYS A 124 -26.87 3.13 -16.92
N GLN A 125 -27.67 4.00 -17.55
CA GLN A 125 -27.24 5.22 -18.25
C GLN A 125 -26.63 6.31 -17.33
N GLN A 126 -25.77 5.93 -16.39
CA GLN A 126 -25.06 6.80 -15.47
C GLN A 126 -23.58 6.38 -15.38
N PRO A 127 -22.65 7.36 -15.33
CA PRO A 127 -21.23 7.07 -15.15
C PRO A 127 -21.01 6.39 -13.79
N LYS A 128 -20.17 5.33 -13.76
CA LYS A 128 -19.73 4.73 -12.49
C LYS A 128 -18.83 5.73 -11.76
N LEU A 129 -19.31 6.23 -10.63
CA LEU A 129 -18.56 7.06 -9.70
C LEU A 129 -17.58 6.16 -8.93
N LEU A 130 -16.28 6.24 -9.27
CA LEU A 130 -15.26 5.36 -8.66
C LEU A 130 -15.01 5.65 -7.18
N ASP A 131 -15.20 6.90 -6.78
CA ASP A 131 -15.20 7.36 -5.38
C ASP A 131 -16.33 6.75 -4.55
N LYS A 132 -17.31 6.09 -5.16
CA LYS A 132 -18.37 5.34 -4.46
C LYS A 132 -18.27 3.83 -4.59
N PHE A 133 -17.37 3.33 -5.45
CA PHE A 133 -17.28 1.90 -5.78
C PHE A 133 -17.21 1.02 -4.53
N TRP A 134 -16.33 1.36 -3.58
CA TRP A 134 -16.15 0.54 -2.39
C TRP A 134 -17.28 0.62 -1.38
N GLY A 135 -18.03 1.72 -1.34
CA GLY A 135 -19.20 1.86 -0.48
C GLY A 135 -20.36 0.98 -0.94
N GLU A 136 -20.39 0.61 -2.21
CA GLU A 136 -21.40 -0.26 -2.82
C GLU A 136 -20.89 -1.70 -3.07
N ALA A 137 -19.58 -1.93 -2.93
CA ALA A 137 -18.93 -3.20 -3.19
C ALA A 137 -19.44 -4.27 -2.23
N ASN A 138 -20.01 -5.34 -2.79
CA ASN A 138 -20.39 -6.51 -2.02
C ASN A 138 -19.20 -7.44 -1.82
N ASP A 139 -19.41 -8.50 -1.07
CA ASP A 139 -18.32 -9.42 -0.75
C ASP A 139 -17.75 -10.17 -1.96
N GLN A 140 -18.56 -10.42 -3.00
CA GLN A 140 -18.10 -11.05 -4.23
C GLN A 140 -17.15 -10.12 -5.00
N ASP A 141 -17.41 -8.80 -5.00
CA ASP A 141 -16.51 -7.79 -5.58
C ASP A 141 -15.16 -7.79 -4.86
N LYS A 142 -15.19 -7.87 -3.52
CA LYS A 142 -13.99 -7.91 -2.67
C LYS A 142 -13.16 -9.18 -2.90
N ILE A 143 -13.81 -10.34 -3.07
CA ILE A 143 -13.15 -11.61 -3.44
C ILE A 143 -12.50 -11.49 -4.82
N GLU A 144 -13.25 -11.01 -5.81
CA GLU A 144 -12.76 -10.89 -7.18
C GLU A 144 -11.54 -9.98 -7.24
N TYR A 145 -11.61 -8.83 -6.57
CA TYR A 145 -10.49 -7.90 -6.44
C TYR A 145 -9.26 -8.57 -5.80
N SER A 146 -9.46 -9.32 -4.71
CA SER A 146 -8.38 -10.03 -4.02
C SER A 146 -7.72 -11.08 -4.91
N GLU A 147 -8.50 -11.81 -5.71
CA GLU A 147 -7.98 -12.79 -6.68
C GLU A 147 -7.23 -12.12 -7.84
N VAL A 148 -7.69 -10.96 -8.32
CA VAL A 148 -6.96 -10.18 -9.33
C VAL A 148 -5.61 -9.71 -8.80
N ILE A 149 -5.56 -9.17 -7.57
CA ILE A 149 -4.29 -8.74 -6.95
C ILE A 149 -3.37 -9.94 -6.77
N LYS A 150 -3.88 -11.08 -6.30
CA LYS A 150 -3.11 -12.30 -6.14
C LYS A 150 -2.47 -12.75 -7.45
N LYS A 151 -3.23 -12.80 -8.56
CA LYS A 151 -2.70 -13.14 -9.89
C LYS A 151 -1.62 -12.15 -10.36
N SER A 152 -1.86 -10.85 -10.15
CA SER A 152 -0.88 -9.80 -10.45
C SER A 152 0.42 -10.01 -9.66
N PHE A 153 0.32 -10.30 -8.36
CA PHE A 153 1.48 -10.52 -7.51
C PHE A 153 2.22 -11.81 -7.85
N GLU A 154 1.49 -12.91 -8.09
CA GLU A 154 2.09 -14.18 -8.55
C GLU A 154 2.94 -13.94 -9.80
N LYS A 155 2.44 -13.11 -10.74
CA LYS A 155 3.22 -12.73 -11.91
C LYS A 155 4.46 -11.90 -11.54
N PHE A 156 4.34 -10.84 -10.74
CA PHE A 156 5.50 -10.03 -10.33
C PHE A 156 6.57 -10.84 -9.58
N THR A 157 6.15 -11.81 -8.77
CA THR A 157 7.07 -12.64 -7.96
C THR A 157 7.91 -13.63 -8.76
N LEU A 158 7.68 -13.74 -10.08
CA LEU A 158 8.58 -14.44 -10.98
C LEU A 158 9.96 -13.74 -11.09
N LEU A 159 10.02 -12.44 -10.81
CA LEU A 159 11.28 -11.70 -10.77
C LEU A 159 12.09 -12.03 -9.51
N LYS A 160 13.39 -12.28 -9.68
CA LYS A 160 14.30 -12.56 -8.56
C LYS A 160 14.38 -11.35 -7.64
N GLY A 161 14.20 -11.59 -6.33
CA GLY A 161 14.20 -10.54 -5.32
C GLY A 161 12.87 -9.78 -5.20
N VAL A 162 11.84 -10.17 -5.95
CA VAL A 162 10.48 -9.62 -5.83
C VAL A 162 9.61 -10.59 -5.03
N GLY A 163 9.37 -10.28 -3.75
CA GLY A 163 8.34 -10.93 -2.93
C GLY A 163 7.04 -10.11 -2.86
N PRO A 164 6.05 -10.52 -2.07
CA PRO A 164 4.76 -9.81 -1.91
C PRO A 164 4.91 -8.32 -1.57
N ALA A 165 5.91 -7.98 -0.76
CA ALA A 165 6.18 -6.58 -0.42
C ALA A 165 6.81 -5.77 -1.58
N MET A 166 7.51 -6.38 -2.54
CA MET A 166 7.93 -5.65 -3.76
C MET A 166 6.81 -5.66 -4.81
N ALA A 167 6.04 -6.75 -4.90
CA ALA A 167 4.90 -6.88 -5.80
C ALA A 167 3.81 -5.84 -5.51
N SER A 168 3.47 -5.61 -4.23
CA SER A 168 2.56 -4.53 -3.83
C SER A 168 3.09 -3.13 -4.13
N LEU A 169 4.42 -2.92 -3.99
CA LEU A 169 5.04 -1.66 -4.40
C LEU A 169 4.90 -1.42 -5.90
N LEU A 170 5.12 -2.45 -6.72
CA LEU A 170 4.90 -2.38 -8.17
C LEU A 170 3.43 -2.06 -8.48
N ALA A 171 2.49 -2.82 -7.92
CA ALA A 171 1.06 -2.61 -8.14
C ALA A 171 0.59 -1.20 -7.75
N ASN A 172 1.13 -0.65 -6.65
CA ASN A 172 0.83 0.71 -6.18
C ASN A 172 1.23 1.82 -7.18
N LEU A 173 2.14 1.56 -8.12
CA LEU A 173 2.56 2.56 -9.12
C LEU A 173 1.45 2.94 -10.11
N LEU A 174 0.37 2.15 -10.19
CA LEU A 174 -0.79 2.47 -11.01
C LEU A 174 -1.70 3.54 -10.42
N ILE A 175 -1.31 4.18 -9.30
CA ILE A 175 -2.13 5.15 -8.57
C ILE A 175 -2.65 6.32 -9.42
N LYS A 176 -1.87 6.79 -10.40
CA LYS A 176 -2.28 7.86 -11.32
C LYS A 176 -3.17 7.39 -12.47
N ILE A 177 -3.22 6.07 -12.71
CA ILE A 177 -4.14 5.47 -13.68
C ILE A 177 -5.50 5.26 -13.03
N ASN A 178 -5.53 4.71 -11.82
CA ASN A 178 -6.77 4.54 -11.07
C ASN A 178 -6.55 4.66 -9.55
N PRO A 179 -6.85 5.81 -8.93
CA PRO A 179 -6.54 6.01 -7.53
C PRO A 179 -7.39 5.16 -6.56
N TYR A 180 -8.62 4.83 -6.94
CA TYR A 180 -9.57 4.13 -6.06
C TYR A 180 -9.41 2.61 -6.10
N LEU A 181 -8.96 2.05 -7.22
CA LEU A 181 -8.76 0.59 -7.36
C LEU A 181 -7.31 0.16 -7.19
N THR A 182 -6.36 1.09 -7.07
CA THR A 182 -4.95 0.75 -6.87
C THR A 182 -4.71 0.21 -5.45
N PRO A 183 -4.12 -1.00 -5.31
CA PRO A 183 -3.89 -1.60 -4.01
C PRO A 183 -2.85 -0.85 -3.15
N PRO A 184 -2.86 -1.03 -1.81
CA PRO A 184 -1.89 -0.40 -0.94
C PRO A 184 -0.52 -1.05 -1.10
N PHE A 185 0.53 -0.27 -0.81
CA PHE A 185 1.86 -0.83 -0.63
C PHE A 185 1.92 -1.62 0.69
N PHE A 186 2.51 -2.82 0.65
CA PHE A 186 2.75 -3.64 1.84
C PHE A 186 4.02 -3.17 2.58
N SER A 187 3.95 -2.01 3.23
CA SER A 187 4.99 -1.54 4.15
C SER A 187 4.86 -2.18 5.53
N ASP A 188 5.99 -2.44 6.19
CA ASP A 188 6.03 -3.03 7.53
C ASP A 188 5.29 -2.13 8.53
N GLU A 189 5.46 -0.81 8.42
CA GLU A 189 4.88 0.17 9.32
C GLU A 189 3.36 0.25 9.14
N SER A 190 2.87 0.31 7.90
CA SER A 190 1.43 0.34 7.64
C SER A 190 0.76 -0.99 8.05
N PHE A 191 1.38 -2.13 7.75
CA PHE A 191 0.88 -3.42 8.21
C PHE A 191 0.87 -3.53 9.73
N SER A 192 1.91 -3.00 10.39
CA SER A 192 1.96 -2.96 11.84
C SER A 192 0.82 -2.13 12.41
N PHE A 193 0.62 -0.93 11.86
CA PHE A 193 -0.40 0.02 12.29
C PHE A 193 -1.83 -0.53 12.17
N TYR A 194 -2.15 -1.14 11.02
CA TYR A 194 -3.51 -1.57 10.73
C TYR A 194 -3.85 -2.97 11.22
N TYR A 195 -2.86 -3.86 11.34
CA TYR A 195 -3.13 -5.28 11.57
C TYR A 195 -2.31 -5.90 12.71
N MET A 196 -0.97 -5.79 12.69
CA MET A 196 -0.15 -6.57 13.63
C MET A 196 -0.42 -6.21 15.09
N GLU A 197 -0.51 -4.93 15.42
CA GLU A 197 -0.72 -4.51 16.82
C GLU A 197 -2.09 -4.90 17.37
N SER A 198 -3.09 -4.91 16.49
CA SER A 198 -4.47 -5.26 16.88
C SER A 198 -4.69 -6.77 16.97
N PHE A 199 -4.07 -7.56 16.08
CA PHE A 199 -4.42 -8.97 15.91
C PHE A 199 -3.29 -9.97 16.14
N ARG A 200 -2.03 -9.54 16.07
CA ARG A 200 -0.83 -10.39 16.24
C ARG A 200 0.28 -9.63 16.99
N PRO A 201 0.01 -9.05 18.18
CA PRO A 201 0.97 -8.20 18.86
C PRO A 201 2.25 -8.98 19.19
N GLY A 202 3.41 -8.38 18.88
CA GLY A 202 4.73 -8.98 19.10
C GLY A 202 5.17 -10.05 18.10
N GLU A 203 4.31 -10.48 17.18
CA GLU A 203 4.70 -11.42 16.14
C GLU A 203 5.57 -10.77 15.04
N LYS A 204 6.41 -11.59 14.39
CA LYS A 204 7.20 -11.15 13.24
C LYS A 204 6.40 -11.24 11.94
N ILE A 205 6.58 -10.25 11.08
CA ILE A 205 6.08 -10.24 9.70
C ILE A 205 6.83 -11.32 8.90
N LYS A 206 6.08 -12.17 8.18
CA LYS A 206 6.61 -13.30 7.38
C LYS A 206 6.79 -12.94 5.90
N TYR A 207 6.21 -11.84 5.43
CA TYR A 207 6.31 -11.33 4.07
C TYR A 207 5.79 -12.30 3.01
N ASN A 208 4.73 -13.04 3.32
CA ASN A 208 4.13 -14.02 2.41
C ASN A 208 2.82 -13.49 1.80
N MET A 209 2.31 -14.20 0.77
CA MET A 209 1.09 -13.80 0.07
C MET A 209 -0.13 -13.78 0.98
N LYS A 210 -0.19 -14.69 1.95
CA LYS A 210 -1.28 -14.79 2.91
C LYS A 210 -1.38 -13.53 3.79
N GLU A 211 -0.27 -13.02 4.31
CA GLU A 211 -0.28 -11.80 5.12
C GLU A 211 -0.75 -10.58 4.32
N TYR A 212 -0.48 -10.54 3.01
CA TYR A 212 -1.01 -9.48 2.19
C TYR A 212 -2.50 -9.67 1.88
N ILE A 213 -2.88 -10.82 1.30
CA ILE A 213 -4.22 -11.07 0.74
C ILE A 213 -5.26 -11.36 1.82
N GLU A 214 -4.93 -12.13 2.85
CA GLU A 214 -5.89 -12.59 3.87
C GLU A 214 -5.84 -11.78 5.17
N GLU A 215 -4.82 -10.94 5.36
CA GLU A 215 -4.61 -10.20 6.62
C GLU A 215 -4.66 -8.69 6.39
N LEU A 216 -3.78 -8.14 5.55
CA LEU A 216 -3.72 -6.69 5.33
C LEU A 216 -4.83 -6.15 4.44
N LEU A 217 -4.99 -6.71 3.24
CA LEU A 217 -5.96 -6.23 2.25
C LEU A 217 -7.41 -6.16 2.79
N PRO A 218 -7.93 -7.17 3.54
CA PRO A 218 -9.25 -7.07 4.17
C PRO A 218 -9.45 -5.83 5.04
N VAL A 219 -8.41 -5.42 5.78
CA VAL A 219 -8.47 -4.23 6.64
C VAL A 219 -8.65 -2.97 5.81
N TYR A 220 -7.90 -2.84 4.71
CA TYR A 220 -8.06 -1.72 3.78
C TYR A 220 -9.45 -1.70 3.14
N LEU A 221 -9.93 -2.85 2.67
CA LEU A 221 -11.25 -2.99 2.05
C LEU A 221 -12.37 -2.59 3.02
N GLU A 222 -12.27 -2.97 4.28
CA GLU A 222 -13.22 -2.58 5.32
C GLU A 222 -13.23 -1.06 5.52
N ILE A 223 -12.07 -0.43 5.66
CA ILE A 223 -11.95 1.01 5.87
C ILE A 223 -12.54 1.79 4.68
N ILE A 224 -12.14 1.46 3.44
CA ILE A 224 -12.64 2.19 2.27
C ILE A 224 -14.10 1.85 1.93
N SER A 225 -14.67 0.74 2.43
CA SER A 225 -16.12 0.51 2.34
C SER A 225 -16.89 1.54 3.19
N GLN A 226 -16.32 1.95 4.32
CA GLN A 226 -16.91 2.97 5.21
C GLN A 226 -16.56 4.41 4.78
N TYR A 227 -15.43 4.59 4.09
CA TYR A 227 -14.93 5.87 3.60
C TYR A 227 -14.55 5.78 2.11
N PRO A 228 -15.52 5.69 1.19
CA PRO A 228 -15.26 5.32 -0.20
C PRO A 228 -14.52 6.41 -1.00
N ASP A 229 -14.59 7.67 -0.57
CA ASP A 229 -13.82 8.78 -1.13
C ASP A 229 -12.31 8.69 -0.79
N VAL A 230 -11.92 7.81 0.13
CA VAL A 230 -10.53 7.63 0.57
C VAL A 230 -9.84 6.54 -0.25
N THR A 231 -8.62 6.82 -0.71
CA THR A 231 -7.80 5.83 -1.43
C THR A 231 -6.97 4.97 -0.48
N MET A 232 -6.72 3.72 -0.87
CA MET A 232 -5.81 2.82 -0.15
C MET A 232 -4.39 3.40 -0.03
N ASN A 233 -3.93 4.19 -1.01
CA ASN A 233 -2.63 4.86 -0.96
C ASN A 233 -2.58 5.97 0.10
N THR A 234 -3.67 6.74 0.26
CA THR A 234 -3.76 7.74 1.32
C THR A 234 -3.70 7.07 2.69
N LEU A 235 -4.43 5.96 2.87
CA LEU A 235 -4.41 5.16 4.09
C LEU A 235 -3.03 4.56 4.38
N GLU A 236 -2.35 4.02 3.36
CA GLU A 236 -1.00 3.45 3.50
C GLU A 236 -0.02 4.49 4.01
N ARG A 237 0.03 5.66 3.35
CA ARG A 237 0.91 6.76 3.73
C ARG A 237 0.62 7.28 5.13
N GLY A 238 -0.65 7.41 5.50
CA GLY A 238 -1.06 7.86 6.82
C GLY A 238 -0.66 6.89 7.92
N GLY A 239 -0.95 5.60 7.73
CA GLY A 239 -0.57 4.54 8.67
C GLY A 239 0.95 4.38 8.78
N TRP A 240 1.67 4.46 7.65
CA TRP A 240 3.13 4.47 7.64
C TRP A 240 3.67 5.66 8.44
N ALA A 241 3.22 6.88 8.17
CA ALA A 241 3.73 8.09 8.83
C ALA A 241 3.50 8.07 10.35
N LEU A 242 2.29 7.69 10.78
CA LEU A 242 1.96 7.56 12.20
C LEU A 242 2.84 6.52 12.88
N LYS A 243 3.01 5.34 12.27
CA LYS A 243 3.80 4.26 12.86
C LYS A 243 5.29 4.56 12.86
N THR A 244 5.83 5.15 11.80
CA THR A 244 7.22 5.60 11.75
C THR A 244 7.48 6.66 12.81
N TYR A 245 6.57 7.63 12.97
CA TYR A 245 6.66 8.62 14.04
C TYR A 245 6.68 7.96 15.41
N GLN A 246 5.75 7.05 15.70
CA GLN A 246 5.71 6.33 16.97
C GLN A 246 7.02 5.59 17.28
N ILE A 247 7.62 4.93 16.28
CA ILE A 247 8.87 4.18 16.46
C ILE A 247 10.08 5.12 16.66
N GLN A 248 10.14 6.23 15.92
CA GLN A 248 11.36 7.05 15.80
C GLN A 248 11.25 8.43 16.47
N ARG A 249 10.16 8.73 17.18
CA ARG A 249 9.91 10.04 17.82
C ARG A 249 11.03 10.51 18.74
N ASN A 250 11.66 9.59 19.47
CA ASN A 250 12.70 9.90 20.45
C ASN A 250 14.11 9.79 19.87
N GLU A 251 14.23 9.46 18.59
CA GLU A 251 15.50 9.29 17.90
C GLU A 251 15.55 10.22 16.67
N LYS A 252 15.19 9.70 15.51
CA LYS A 252 15.33 10.38 14.23
C LYS A 252 14.28 11.45 14.00
N LEU A 253 13.16 11.46 14.71
CA LEU A 253 12.06 12.40 14.46
C LEU A 253 11.80 13.33 15.64
N ALA A 254 12.79 13.50 16.52
CA ALA A 254 12.67 14.30 17.74
C ALA A 254 12.39 15.80 17.49
N ASN A 255 12.67 16.29 16.29
CA ASN A 255 12.39 17.66 15.86
C ASN A 255 11.00 17.83 15.20
N ILE A 256 10.25 16.74 15.00
CA ILE A 256 8.91 16.81 14.41
C ILE A 256 7.86 16.84 15.51
N GLU A 257 7.17 17.96 15.63
CA GLU A 257 5.97 18.09 16.48
C GLU A 257 4.67 17.91 15.69
N ILE A 258 3.67 17.31 16.34
CA ILE A 258 2.35 17.03 15.76
C ILE A 258 1.24 17.55 16.68
N GLU A 259 0.75 18.76 16.38
CA GLU A 259 -0.23 19.49 17.20
C GLU A 259 -1.56 18.75 17.43
N TYR A 260 -2.04 17.98 16.43
CA TYR A 260 -3.32 17.27 16.49
C TYR A 260 -3.23 15.90 17.17
N ILE A 261 -2.03 15.49 17.59
CA ILE A 261 -1.79 14.28 18.38
C ILE A 261 -1.63 14.63 19.87
N THR A 262 -1.10 15.82 20.19
CA THR A 262 -0.82 16.30 21.55
C THR A 262 -2.02 16.94 22.28
N THR A 263 -3.10 17.33 21.60
CA THR A 263 -4.26 17.96 22.26
C THR A 263 -5.13 17.03 23.13
N THR A 264 -4.76 15.76 23.29
CA THR A 264 -5.52 14.78 24.10
C THR A 264 -4.93 14.48 25.48
N THR A 265 -3.78 15.06 25.85
CA THR A 265 -3.07 14.77 27.12
C THR A 265 -3.19 15.87 28.19
N THR A 266 -4.25 16.66 28.18
CA THR A 266 -4.54 17.62 29.27
C THR A 266 -5.79 17.26 30.05
N THR A 267 -5.79 16.11 30.72
CA THR A 267 -6.56 15.90 31.96
C THR A 267 -5.90 14.82 32.83
N THR A 268 -5.31 15.29 33.94
CA THR A 268 -5.18 14.66 35.27
C THR A 268 -4.42 13.33 35.44
N ASP A 269 -3.25 13.44 36.08
CA ASP A 269 -2.74 12.66 37.22
C ASP A 269 -3.18 11.19 37.36
N ASN A 270 -2.27 10.25 37.07
CA ASN A 270 -1.73 9.23 38.00
C ASN A 270 -0.94 8.13 37.25
N ASP A 271 0.21 7.77 37.83
CA ASP A 271 0.97 6.51 37.76
C ASP A 271 1.03 5.68 36.46
N ASP A 272 2.27 5.59 35.95
CA ASP A 272 2.94 4.40 35.40
C ASP A 272 2.11 3.46 34.49
N ASN A 273 2.43 3.54 33.18
CA ASN A 273 2.04 2.66 32.05
C ASN A 273 0.98 3.20 31.06
N GLU A 274 0.98 4.49 30.71
CA GLU A 274 0.11 5.02 29.63
C GLU A 274 0.90 5.69 28.47
N GLU A 275 1.86 4.97 27.87
CA GLU A 275 2.44 5.38 26.57
C GLU A 275 1.61 4.91 25.36
N GLU A 276 0.45 4.26 25.56
CA GLU A 276 0.02 3.17 24.66
C GLU A 276 -1.13 3.42 23.67
N ASP A 277 -1.71 4.62 23.55
CA ASP A 277 -2.94 4.74 22.72
C ASP A 277 -3.13 6.05 21.97
N ILE A 278 -2.06 6.63 21.45
CA ILE A 278 -2.18 7.88 20.69
C ILE A 278 -2.66 7.58 19.26
N ASN A 279 -3.98 7.44 19.11
CA ASN A 279 -4.76 7.54 17.87
C ASN A 279 -4.55 6.42 16.81
N ARG A 280 -4.51 5.14 17.21
CA ARG A 280 -4.54 4.03 16.25
C ARG A 280 -5.96 3.75 15.74
N LEU A 281 -6.09 3.34 14.48
CA LEU A 281 -7.36 2.84 13.94
C LEU A 281 -7.64 1.46 14.54
N LYS A 282 -8.48 1.39 15.58
CA LYS A 282 -8.92 0.11 16.14
C LYS A 282 -10.13 -0.38 15.36
N LEU A 283 -9.95 -1.49 14.62
CA LEU A 283 -11.08 -2.25 14.12
C LEU A 283 -11.67 -3.10 15.25
N ASP A 284 -12.98 -3.05 15.43
CA ASP A 284 -13.70 -3.78 16.50
C ASP A 284 -13.57 -5.31 16.35
N HIS A 285 -13.35 -5.78 15.12
CA HIS A 285 -13.12 -7.18 14.79
C HIS A 285 -12.07 -7.34 13.70
N LYS A 286 -11.47 -8.52 13.60
CA LYS A 286 -10.64 -8.90 12.45
C LYS A 286 -11.53 -9.10 11.22
N PRO A 287 -11.37 -8.32 10.14
CA PRO A 287 -12.12 -8.55 8.92
C PRO A 287 -11.72 -9.90 8.33
N ASP A 288 -12.71 -10.72 7.96
CA ASP A 288 -12.48 -12.06 7.43
C ASP A 288 -13.00 -12.18 5.99
N LEU A 289 -12.08 -12.23 5.03
CA LEU A 289 -12.41 -12.55 3.62
C LEU A 289 -12.82 -14.03 3.45
N LYS A 290 -12.58 -14.91 4.43
CA LYS A 290 -12.92 -16.35 4.34
C LYS A 290 -14.39 -16.66 4.58
N LEU A 291 -15.14 -15.79 5.27
CA LEU A 291 -16.58 -15.98 5.49
C LEU A 291 -17.40 -15.97 4.19
N VAL A 292 -16.82 -15.47 3.09
CA VAL A 292 -17.51 -15.29 1.81
C VAL A 292 -17.08 -16.34 0.78
N ALA A 293 -15.91 -16.97 0.98
CA ALA A 293 -15.49 -18.15 0.18
C ALA A 293 -16.36 -19.40 0.42
N SER A 294 -17.31 -19.34 1.37
CA SER A 294 -18.30 -20.38 1.63
C SER A 294 -19.71 -20.01 1.16
N ALA A 295 -19.90 -19.78 -0.14
CA ALA A 295 -21.19 -19.92 -0.83
C ALA A 295 -21.22 -21.23 -1.64
N PRO A 296 -22.39 -21.88 -1.81
CA PRO A 296 -22.55 -23.33 -1.65
C PRO A 296 -21.87 -24.16 -2.74
N ARG A 297 -21.25 -25.27 -2.32
CA ARG A 297 -20.85 -26.38 -3.21
C ARG A 297 -22.02 -26.68 -4.16
N ARG A 298 -21.86 -26.39 -5.45
CA ARG A 298 -22.75 -26.89 -6.51
C ARG A 298 -22.92 -28.39 -6.27
N LYS A 299 -24.13 -28.82 -5.90
CA LYS A 299 -24.48 -30.25 -5.84
C LYS A 299 -24.12 -30.84 -7.19
N LYS A 300 -23.12 -31.72 -7.23
CA LYS A 300 -22.89 -32.61 -8.38
C LYS A 300 -24.21 -33.33 -8.63
N GLN A 301 -24.87 -33.03 -9.74
CA GLN A 301 -25.88 -33.92 -10.30
C GLN A 301 -25.16 -35.26 -10.55
N LYS A 302 -25.54 -36.28 -9.77
CA LYS A 302 -25.23 -37.65 -10.12
C LYS A 302 -25.97 -37.93 -11.43
N LYS A 303 -25.21 -38.19 -12.49
CA LYS A 303 -25.69 -39.03 -13.59
C LYS A 303 -25.73 -40.46 -13.12
#